data_AF-M4NI25-F1
#
_entry.id   AF-M4NI25-F1
#
_cell.length_a   1.000
_cell.length_b   1.000
_cell.length_c   1.000
_cell.angle_alpha   90.00
_cell.angle_beta   90.00
_cell.angle_gamma   90.00
#
_symmetry.space_group_name_H-M   'P 1'
#
loop_
_entity.id
_entity.type
_entity.pdbx_description
1 polymer ?
#
loop_
_entity_poly.entity_id
_entity_poly.type
_entity_poly.pdbx_seq_one_letter_code
_entity_poly.pdbx_strand_id
1 'polypeptide(L)'
;MKGVRETFSRYDSADYLETEADIAAYLEACAEEAPNDPVFMLKALGTVARARNMSQLAEAAGMARAGLYKALSGEGKPSLANTP
;
A
#
# COMPACT_ATOMS: atom_id res chain seq x y z
N MET A 1 14.51 1.85 33.08
CA MET A 1 14.08 1.28 31.78
C MET A 1 13.59 2.42 30.90
N LYS A 2 14.17 2.64 29.72
CA LYS A 2 13.62 3.63 28.76
C LYS A 2 12.34 3.03 28.17
N GLY A 3 11.20 3.70 28.36
CA GLY A 3 9.94 3.26 27.78
C GLY A 3 10.02 3.29 26.26
N VAL A 4 9.75 2.16 25.62
CA VAL A 4 9.59 2.10 24.17
C VAL A 4 8.29 2.85 23.85
N ARG A 5 8.38 3.88 22.99
CA ARG A 5 7.19 4.54 22.45
C ARG A 5 6.74 3.77 21.22
N GLU A 6 5.50 3.31 21.23
CA GLU A 6 4.86 2.70 20.07
C GLU A 6 4.28 3.80 19.18
N THR A 7 4.57 3.73 17.88
CA THR A 7 4.07 4.66 16.87
C THR A 7 3.06 3.96 15.99
N PHE A 8 1.87 4.55 15.87
CA PHE A 8 0.78 4.04 15.03
C PHE A 8 0.67 4.87 13.75
N SER A 9 0.39 4.22 12.62
CA SER A 9 0.04 4.86 11.35
C SER A 9 -1.45 4.72 11.06
N ARG A 10 -1.96 5.56 10.15
CA ARG A 10 -3.30 5.36 9.58
C ARG A 10 -3.28 4.11 8.71
N TYR A 11 -4.33 3.30 8.84
CA TYR A 11 -4.55 2.15 7.98
C TYR A 11 -4.97 2.61 6.58
N ASP A 12 -4.34 2.06 5.55
CA ASP A 12 -4.76 2.15 4.15
C ASP A 12 -4.74 0.75 3.54
N SER A 13 -5.84 0.31 2.95
CA SER A 13 -5.93 -1.02 2.32
C SER A 13 -4.93 -1.19 1.18
N ALA A 14 -4.56 -0.10 0.48
CA ALA A 14 -3.61 -0.17 -0.63
C ALA A 14 -2.24 -0.75 -0.22
N ASP A 15 -1.87 -0.60 1.06
CA ASP A 15 -0.60 -1.10 1.61
C ASP A 15 -0.55 -2.63 1.70
N TYR A 16 -1.70 -3.29 1.68
CA TYR A 16 -1.84 -4.74 1.88
C TYR A 16 -2.26 -5.48 0.61
N LEU A 17 -2.52 -4.77 -0.48
CA LEU A 17 -2.81 -5.36 -1.79
C LEU A 17 -1.48 -5.58 -2.53
N GLU A 18 -0.80 -6.69 -2.22
CA GLU A 18 0.53 -6.99 -2.78
C GLU A 18 0.45 -7.90 -4.00
N THR A 19 -0.47 -8.86 -3.97
CA THR A 19 -0.64 -9.87 -5.00
C THR A 19 -1.96 -9.69 -5.73
N GLU A 20 -2.06 -10.31 -6.91
CA GLU A 20 -3.32 -10.39 -7.65
C GLU A 20 -4.41 -11.12 -6.86
N ALA A 21 -4.04 -12.07 -6.00
CA ALA A 21 -4.96 -12.77 -5.11
C ALA A 21 -5.53 -11.83 -4.04
N ASP A 22 -4.71 -10.97 -3.44
CA ASP A 22 -5.16 -9.96 -2.46
C ASP A 22 -6.13 -8.98 -3.10
N ILE A 23 -5.83 -8.54 -4.32
CA ILE A 23 -6.67 -7.63 -5.10
C ILE A 23 -8.03 -8.28 -5.42
N ALA A 24 -8.04 -9.54 -5.87
CA ALA A 24 -9.26 -10.26 -6.17
C ALA A 24 -10.14 -10.40 -4.92
N ALA A 25 -9.57 -10.87 -3.81
CA ALA A 25 -10.29 -11.02 -2.55
C ALA A 25 -10.84 -9.68 -2.02
N TYR A 26 -10.06 -8.59 -2.14
CA TYR A 26 -10.50 -7.25 -1.75
C TYR A 26 -11.68 -6.75 -2.59
N LEU A 27 -11.63 -6.93 -3.91
CA LEU A 27 -12.71 -6.51 -4.80
C LEU A 27 -13.98 -7.34 -4.60
N GLU A 28 -13.84 -8.64 -4.36
CA GLU A 28 -14.96 -9.53 -4.02
C GLU A 28 -15.64 -9.09 -2.72
N ALA A 29 -14.86 -8.89 -1.65
CA ALA A 29 -15.37 -8.37 -0.37
C ALA A 29 -16.06 -7.00 -0.54
N CYS A 30 -15.51 -6.12 -1.38
CA CYS A 30 -16.11 -4.82 -1.67
C CYS A 30 -17.45 -4.94 -2.42
N ALA A 31 -17.56 -5.89 -3.35
CA ALA A 31 -18.80 -6.14 -4.09
C ALA A 31 -19.89 -6.75 -3.19
N GLU A 32 -19.51 -7.61 -2.25
CA GLU A 32 -20.41 -8.19 -1.25
C GLU A 32 -20.94 -7.16 -0.24
N GLU A 33 -20.07 -6.25 0.23
CA GLU A 33 -20.44 -5.22 1.20
C GLU A 33 -21.44 -4.20 0.62
N ALA A 34 -21.30 -3.86 -0.67
CA ALA A 34 -22.10 -2.82 -1.32
C ALA A 34 -22.63 -3.24 -2.72
N PRO A 35 -23.55 -4.22 -2.80
CA PRO A 35 -23.93 -4.91 -4.04
C PRO A 35 -24.64 -4.05 -5.10
N ASN A 36 -24.96 -2.78 -4.81
CA ASN A 36 -25.55 -1.84 -5.78
C ASN A 36 -24.99 -0.42 -5.62
N ASP A 37 -23.77 -0.28 -5.11
CA ASP A 37 -23.11 1.02 -4.97
C ASP A 37 -21.93 1.14 -5.96
N PRO A 38 -22.16 1.69 -7.17
CA PRO A 38 -21.09 1.88 -8.13
C PRO A 38 -20.04 2.89 -7.65
N VAL A 39 -20.40 3.85 -6.78
CA VAL A 39 -19.45 4.83 -6.23
C VAL A 39 -18.49 4.14 -5.26
N PHE A 40 -19.01 3.20 -4.45
CA PHE A 40 -18.18 2.37 -3.58
C PHE A 40 -17.18 1.53 -4.39
N MET A 41 -17.66 0.83 -5.43
CA MET A 41 -16.78 0.04 -6.29
C MET A 41 -15.73 0.88 -7.02
N LEU A 42 -16.08 2.09 -7.48
CA LEU A 42 -15.11 3.02 -8.07
C LEU A 42 -14.01 3.42 -7.07
N LYS A 43 -14.35 3.62 -5.79
CA LYS A 43 -13.35 3.88 -4.74
C LYS A 43 -12.44 2.68 -4.50
N ALA A 44 -13.01 1.46 -4.45
CA ALA A 44 -12.23 0.23 -4.32
C ALA A 44 -11.23 0.06 -5.48
N LEU A 45 -11.68 0.31 -6.71
CA LEU A 45 -10.81 0.31 -7.89
C LEU A 45 -9.70 1.37 -7.80
N GLY A 46 -10.01 2.57 -7.29
CA GLY A 46 -9.02 3.60 -7.01
C GLY A 46 -7.95 3.15 -6.02
N THR A 47 -8.32 2.42 -4.97
CA THR A 47 -7.38 1.82 -4.01
C THR A 47 -6.50 0.77 -4.68
N VAL A 48 -7.06 -0.12 -5.51
CA VAL A 48 -6.29 -1.11 -6.27
C VAL A 48 -5.29 -0.44 -7.22
N ALA A 49 -5.70 0.62 -7.92
CA ALA A 49 -4.81 1.36 -8.82
C ALA A 49 -3.61 1.96 -8.08
N ARG A 50 -3.84 2.55 -6.90
CA ARG A 50 -2.76 3.07 -6.04
C ARG A 50 -1.82 1.96 -5.57
N ALA A 51 -2.37 0.83 -5.14
CA ALA A 51 -1.57 -0.31 -4.72
C ALA A 51 -0.63 -0.78 -5.84
N ARG A 52 -1.17 -1.05 -7.03
CA ARG A 52 -0.36 -1.49 -8.18
C ARG A 52 0.74 -0.50 -8.56
N ASN A 53 0.42 0.79 -8.60
CA ASN A 53 1.40 1.82 -8.90
C ASN A 53 2.57 1.81 -7.88
N MET A 54 2.25 1.61 -6.61
CA MET A 54 3.25 1.59 -5.54
C MET A 54 4.09 0.31 -5.54
N SER A 55 3.52 -0.84 -5.91
CA SER A 55 4.29 -2.07 -6.14
C SER A 55 5.31 -1.88 -7.26
N GLN A 56 4.86 -1.34 -8.40
CA GLN A 56 5.72 -1.08 -9.56
C GLN A 56 6.84 -0.09 -9.24
N LEU A 57 6.54 0.96 -8.46
CA LEU A 57 7.55 1.93 -8.04
C LEU A 57 8.60 1.30 -7.13
N ALA A 58 8.18 0.43 -6.19
CA ALA A 58 9.08 -0.28 -5.30
C ALA A 58 10.03 -1.21 -6.07
N GLU A 59 9.50 -1.98 -7.03
CA GLU A 59 10.30 -2.81 -7.93
C GLU A 59 11.29 -1.98 -8.75
N ALA A 60 10.84 -0.89 -9.37
CA ALA A 60 11.68 -0.02 -10.18
C ALA A 60 12.79 0.68 -9.37
N ALA A 61 12.51 1.00 -8.10
CA ALA A 61 13.49 1.59 -7.20
C ALA A 61 14.44 0.56 -6.56
N GLY A 62 14.20 -0.75 -6.75
CA GLY A 62 14.94 -1.81 -6.06
C GLY A 62 14.74 -1.79 -4.54
N MET A 63 13.58 -1.33 -4.08
CA MET A 63 13.27 -1.14 -2.66
C MET A 63 12.07 -1.99 -2.23
N ALA A 64 12.07 -2.46 -0.98
CA ALA A 64 10.85 -2.98 -0.38
C ALA A 64 9.83 -1.85 -0.17
N ARG A 65 8.52 -2.13 -0.32
CA ARG A 65 7.43 -1.13 -0.15
C ARG A 65 7.49 -0.40 1.19
N ALA A 66 7.75 -1.12 2.29
CA ALA A 66 7.92 -0.48 3.61
C ALA A 66 9.10 0.51 3.66
N GLY A 67 10.19 0.18 2.95
CA GLY A 67 11.34 1.07 2.80
C GLY A 67 11.00 2.29 1.93
N LEU A 68 10.25 2.08 0.85
CA LEU A 68 9.77 3.15 -0.02
C LEU A 68 8.83 4.11 0.72
N TYR A 69 7.86 3.59 1.48
CA TYR A 69 6.97 4.42 2.31
C TYR A 69 7.73 5.25 3.34
N LYS A 70 8.74 4.66 3.99
CA LYS A 70 9.60 5.38 4.93
C LYS A 70 10.45 6.46 4.24
N ALA A 71 10.88 6.22 3.01
CA ALA A 71 11.62 7.22 2.23
C ALA A 71 10.71 8.38 1.79
N LEU A 72 9.47 8.08 1.38
CA LEU A 72 8.48 9.07 0.94
C LEU A 72 7.87 9.87 2.10
N SER A 73 7.80 9.30 3.32
CA SER A 73 7.27 10.00 4.49
C SER A 73 8.18 11.13 5.01
N GLY A 74 9.41 11.24 4.50
CA GLY A 74 10.40 12.21 4.98
C GLY A 74 11.01 11.86 6.35
N GLU A 75 10.58 10.77 6.98
CA GLU A 75 11.10 10.30 8.27
C GLU A 75 12.29 9.32 8.13
N GLY A 76 12.56 8.84 6.92
CA GLY A 76 13.71 8.01 6.59
C GLY A 76 14.88 8.80 6.02
N LYS A 77 16.11 8.38 6.30
CA LYS A 77 17.26 8.70 5.43
C LYS A 77 17.05 7.93 4.12
N PRO A 78 16.71 8.57 2.99
CA PRO A 78 16.53 7.86 1.74
C PRO A 78 17.90 7.36 1.32
N SER A 79 18.11 6.05 1.39
CA SER A 79 19.28 5.41 0.80
C SER A 79 18.78 4.67 -0.43
N LEU A 80 18.88 5.31 -1.59
CA LEU A 80 18.86 4.59 -2.85
C LEU A 80 20.19 3.84 -2.92
N ALA A 81 20.17 2.54 -2.60
CA ALA A 81 21.33 1.70 -2.84
C ALA A 81 21.47 1.61 -4.36
N ASN A 82 22.49 2.30 -4.90
CA ASN A 82 22.89 2.17 -6.29
C ASN A 82 23.03 0.68 -6.64
N THR A 83 22.28 0.23 -7.64
CA THR A 83 22.59 -0.98 -8.40
C THR A 83 23.91 -0.77 -9.18
N PRO A 84 24.68 -1.85 -9.45
CA PRO A 84 26.01 -1.77 -10.04
C PRO A 84 26.05 -1.18 -11.45
#